data_AF-A0A252CB46-F1
#
_entry.id   AF-A0A252CB46-F1
#
_cell.length_a   1.000
_cell.length_b   1.000
_cell.length_c   1.000
_cell.angle_alpha   90.00
_cell.angle_beta   90.00
_cell.angle_gamma   90.00
#
_symmetry.space_group_name_H-M   'P 1'
#
loop_
_entity.id
_entity.type
_entity.pdbx_description
1 polymer ?
#
loop_
_entity_poly.entity_id
_entity_poly.type
_entity_poly.pdbx_seq_one_letter_code
_entity_poly.pdbx_strand_id
1 'polypeptide(L)'
;MLTEEELKRDYNLKRAQLEEQEDTIRRGEQSFNQMLEQTSQNVSRILQEAEGDVSEASQFSRHRLQQLSEEYGEKFQEEKRHVQMQLEEAEREFNQNYKALKTKD
;
A
#
# COMPACT_ATOMS: atom_id res chain seq x y z
N MET A 1 5.18 -6.06 35.71
CA MET A 1 6.29 -5.91 34.76
C MET A 1 6.05 -6.92 33.67
N LEU A 2 6.13 -6.53 32.39
CA LEU A 2 6.13 -7.52 31.30
C LEU A 2 7.38 -8.40 31.44
N THR A 3 7.21 -9.71 31.29
CA THR A 3 8.31 -10.66 31.15
C THR A 3 8.96 -10.54 29.77
N GLU A 4 10.17 -11.08 29.62
CA GLU A 4 10.86 -11.13 28.33
C GLU A 4 10.03 -11.89 27.27
N GLU A 5 9.34 -12.97 27.68
CA GLU A 5 8.50 -13.78 26.78
C GLU A 5 7.26 -13.01 26.32
N GLU A 6 6.58 -12.30 27.22
CA GLU A 6 5.44 -11.45 26.88
C GLU A 6 5.87 -10.32 25.92
N LEU A 7 7.02 -9.68 26.18
CA LEU A 7 7.53 -8.61 25.32
C LEU A 7 7.83 -9.11 23.89
N LYS A 8 8.45 -10.29 23.77
CA LYS A 8 8.71 -10.93 22.46
C LYS A 8 7.42 -11.31 21.76
N ARG A 9 6.45 -11.86 22.50
CA ARG A 9 5.15 -12.25 21.95
C ARG A 9 4.40 -11.05 21.39
N ASP A 10 4.31 -9.96 22.15
CA ASP A 10 3.59 -8.75 21.75
C ASP A 10 4.24 -8.09 20.52
N TYR A 11 5.57 -8.00 20.50
CA TYR A 11 6.30 -7.51 19.34
C TYR A 11 6.04 -8.36 18.09
N ASN A 12 6.14 -9.68 18.20
CA ASN A 12 5.90 -10.58 17.08
C ASN A 12 4.46 -10.49 16.55
N LEU A 13 3.47 -10.35 17.44
CA LEU A 13 2.07 -10.16 17.05
C LEU A 13 1.88 -8.84 16.30
N LYS A 14 2.39 -7.72 16.86
CA LYS A 14 2.32 -6.39 16.23
C LYS A 14 3.00 -6.39 14.87
N ARG A 15 4.18 -7.00 14.77
CA ARG A 15 4.93 -7.14 13.52
C ARG A 15 4.15 -7.93 12.47
N ALA A 16 3.60 -9.09 12.83
CA ALA A 16 2.83 -9.92 11.89
C ALA A 16 1.59 -9.19 11.34
N GLN A 17 0.90 -8.42 12.19
CA GLN A 17 -0.25 -7.60 11.77
C GLN A 17 0.16 -6.51 10.77
N LEU A 18 1.30 -5.84 11.01
CA LEU A 18 1.82 -4.82 10.11
C LEU A 18 2.29 -5.41 8.77
N GLU A 19 2.94 -6.58 8.79
CA GLU A 19 3.33 -7.31 7.58
C GLU A 19 2.09 -7.75 6.76
N GLU A 20 1.03 -8.23 7.42
CA GLU A 20 -0.24 -8.55 6.75
C GLU A 20 -0.92 -7.30 6.14
N GLN A 21 -0.84 -6.16 6.83
CA GLN A 21 -1.33 -4.90 6.31
C GLN A 21 -0.54 -4.47 5.06
N GLU A 22 0.79 -4.59 5.07
CA GLU A 22 1.63 -4.30 3.91
C GLU A 22 1.25 -5.17 2.70
N ASP A 23 1.08 -6.47 2.92
CA ASP A 23 0.68 -7.40 1.86
C ASP A 23 -0.73 -7.11 1.32
N THR A 24 -1.63 -6.64 2.18
CA THR A 24 -2.96 -6.20 1.77
C THR A 24 -2.89 -4.95 0.88
N ILE A 25 -2.06 -3.97 1.24
CA ILE A 25 -1.83 -2.78 0.43
C ILE A 25 -1.23 -3.16 -0.94
N ARG A 26 -0.23 -4.06 -0.96
CA ARG A 26 0.38 -4.55 -2.21
C ARG A 26 -0.63 -5.24 -3.13
N ARG A 27 -1.49 -6.11 -2.58
CA ARG A 27 -2.56 -6.77 -3.36
C ARG A 27 -3.61 -5.79 -3.87
N GLY A 28 -3.94 -4.77 -3.07
CA GLY A 28 -4.83 -3.68 -3.45
C GLY A 28 -4.27 -2.88 -4.63
N GLU A 29 -3.00 -2.48 -4.57
CA GLU A 29 -2.31 -1.78 -5.66
C GLU A 29 -2.25 -2.59 -6.95
N GLN A 30 -1.92 -3.88 -6.87
CA GLN A 30 -1.92 -4.78 -8.02
C GLN A 30 -3.31 -4.88 -8.66
N SER A 31 -4.35 -5.03 -7.85
CA SER A 31 -5.74 -5.13 -8.31
C SER A 31 -6.22 -3.82 -8.95
N PHE A 32 -5.86 -2.68 -8.37
CA PHE A 32 -6.14 -1.37 -8.93
C PHE A 32 -5.46 -1.18 -10.30
N ASN A 33 -4.18 -1.51 -10.40
CA ASN A 33 -3.43 -1.39 -11.65
C ASN A 33 -4.02 -2.28 -12.77
N GLN A 34 -4.42 -3.51 -12.44
CA GLN A 34 -5.10 -4.39 -13.38
C GLN A 34 -6.44 -3.82 -13.86
N MET A 35 -7.24 -3.27 -12.93
CA MET A 35 -8.51 -2.64 -13.27
C MET A 35 -8.31 -1.41 -14.17
N LEU A 36 -7.30 -0.59 -13.89
CA LEU A 36 -6.97 0.59 -14.68
C LEU A 36 -6.54 0.20 -16.10
N GLU A 37 -5.72 -0.84 -16.24
CA GLU A 37 -5.30 -1.36 -17.53
C GLU A 37 -6.49 -1.89 -18.34
N GLN A 38 -7.36 -2.71 -17.72
CA GLN A 38 -8.59 -3.21 -18.36
C GLN A 38 -9.51 -2.07 -18.80
N THR A 39 -9.65 -1.03 -17.96
CA THR A 39 -10.45 0.15 -18.28
C THR A 39 -9.87 0.89 -19.48
N SER A 40 -8.55 1.10 -19.52
CA SER A 40 -7.86 1.73 -20.65
C SER A 40 -8.06 0.97 -21.96
N GLN A 41 -7.96 -0.36 -21.92
CA GLN A 41 -8.20 -1.23 -23.08
C GLN A 41 -9.65 -1.15 -23.55
N ASN A 42 -10.62 -1.17 -22.63
CA ASN A 42 -12.05 -1.09 -22.96
C ASN A 42 -12.41 0.27 -23.58
N VAL A 43 -11.92 1.37 -23.00
CA VAL A 43 -12.11 2.70 -23.57
C VAL A 43 -11.52 2.78 -24.98
N SER A 44 -10.30 2.26 -25.16
CA SER A 44 -9.66 2.23 -26.47
C SER A 44 -10.48 1.47 -27.51
N ARG A 45 -11.04 0.31 -27.13
CA ARG A 45 -11.92 -0.49 -27.99
C ARG A 45 -13.20 0.27 -28.36
N ILE A 46 -13.88 0.87 -27.38
CA ILE A 46 -15.11 1.65 -27.60
C ILE A 46 -14.86 2.80 -28.58
N LEU A 47 -13.74 3.51 -28.42
CA LEU A 47 -13.40 4.64 -29.30
C LEU A 47 -13.02 4.17 -30.71
N GLN A 48 -12.44 2.99 -30.87
CA GLN A 48 -12.16 2.40 -32.19
C GLN A 48 -13.44 1.97 -32.92
N GLU A 49 -14.46 1.53 -32.19
CA GLU A 49 -15.75 1.09 -32.73
C GLU A 49 -16.71 2.26 -33.02
N ALA A 50 -16.41 3.45 -32.49
CA ALA A 50 -17.25 4.62 -32.67
C ALA A 50 -17.11 5.21 -34.08
N GLU A 51 -18.25 5.59 -34.68
CA GLU A 51 -18.28 6.34 -35.93
C GLU A 51 -18.01 7.83 -35.66
N GLY A 52 -17.05 8.43 -36.36
CA GLY A 52 -16.72 9.85 -36.28
C GLY A 52 -15.35 10.15 -35.66
N ASP A 53 -15.07 11.44 -35.46
CA ASP A 53 -13.82 11.88 -34.82
C ASP A 53 -13.91 11.71 -33.29
N VAL A 54 -13.06 10.86 -32.76
CA VAL A 54 -12.96 10.53 -31.32
C VAL A 54 -11.68 11.06 -30.67
N SER A 55 -10.93 11.92 -31.36
CA SER A 55 -9.63 12.40 -30.90
C SER A 55 -9.70 13.09 -29.54
N GLU A 56 -10.67 13.99 -29.33
CA GLU A 56 -10.88 14.68 -28.05
C GLU A 56 -11.26 13.71 -26.93
N ALA A 57 -12.20 12.80 -27.18
CA ALA A 57 -12.59 11.77 -26.22
C ALA A 57 -11.42 10.86 -25.83
N SER A 58 -10.59 10.47 -26.81
CA SER A 58 -9.38 9.67 -26.57
C SER A 58 -8.37 10.39 -25.69
N GLN A 59 -8.09 11.66 -25.98
CA GLN A 59 -7.17 12.48 -25.18
C GLN A 59 -7.70 12.68 -23.77
N PHE A 60 -8.98 13.00 -23.62
CA PHE A 60 -9.63 13.18 -22.33
C PHE A 60 -9.54 11.91 -21.48
N SER A 61 -9.90 10.75 -22.03
CA SER A 61 -9.87 9.49 -21.30
C SER A 61 -8.46 9.10 -20.88
N ARG A 62 -7.46 9.26 -21.77
CA ARG A 62 -6.05 8.99 -21.43
C ARG A 62 -5.58 9.88 -20.29
N HIS A 63 -5.84 11.18 -20.38
CA HIS A 63 -5.47 12.12 -19.33
C HIS A 63 -6.13 11.75 -17.99
N ARG A 64 -7.43 11.40 -18.01
CA ARG A 64 -8.15 11.04 -16.79
C ARG A 64 -7.65 9.75 -16.14
N LEU A 65 -7.35 8.73 -16.95
CA LEU A 65 -6.78 7.47 -16.46
C LEU A 65 -5.37 7.67 -15.91
N GLN A 66 -4.57 8.52 -16.54
CA GLN A 66 -3.25 8.89 -16.03
C GLN A 66 -3.36 9.59 -14.67
N GLN A 67 -4.23 10.59 -14.54
CA GLN A 67 -4.46 11.28 -13.26
C GLN A 67 -4.86 10.31 -12.15
N LEU A 68 -5.77 9.37 -12.44
CA LEU A 68 -6.17 8.35 -11.47
C LEU A 68 -5.01 7.43 -11.08
N SER A 69 -4.16 7.04 -12.05
CA SER A 69 -2.96 6.25 -11.78
C SER A 69 -2.00 6.96 -10.83
N GLU A 70 -1.77 8.25 -11.06
CA GLU A 70 -0.85 9.07 -10.26
C GLU A 70 -1.41 9.26 -8.84
N GLU A 71 -2.66 9.69 -8.72
CA GLU A 71 -3.32 9.92 -7.43
C GLU A 71 -3.32 8.68 -6.53
N TYR A 72 -3.75 7.54 -7.09
CA TYR A 72 -3.80 6.30 -6.31
C TYR A 72 -2.42 5.68 -6.10
N GLY A 73 -1.49 5.83 -7.05
CA GLY A 73 -0.10 5.46 -6.87
C GLY A 73 0.52 6.17 -5.66
N GLU A 74 0.32 7.48 -5.54
CA GLU A 74 0.79 8.26 -4.39
C GLU A 74 0.17 7.78 -3.06
N LYS A 75 -1.15 7.53 -3.04
CA LYS A 75 -1.86 7.00 -1.86
C LYS A 75 -1.32 5.65 -1.41
N PHE A 76 -1.11 4.70 -2.33
CA PHE A 76 -0.50 3.42 -1.99
C PHE A 76 0.90 3.57 -1.43
N GLN A 77 1.71 4.49 -1.98
CA GLN A 77 3.05 4.75 -1.45
C GLN A 77 3.02 5.41 -0.07
N GLU A 78 2.05 6.28 0.19
CA GLU A 78 1.85 6.88 1.51
C GLU A 78 1.48 5.82 2.56
N GLU A 79 0.54 4.93 2.25
CA GLU A 79 0.14 3.85 3.17
C GLU A 79 1.31 2.89 3.46
N LYS A 80 2.09 2.50 2.44
CA LYS A 80 3.29 1.66 2.64
C LYS A 80 4.32 2.34 3.54
N ARG A 81 4.58 3.64 3.32
CA ARG A 81 5.48 4.42 4.19
C ARG A 81 4.96 4.46 5.63
N HIS A 82 3.65 4.58 5.82
CA HIS A 82 3.06 4.58 7.15
C HIS A 82 3.29 3.25 7.88
N VAL A 83 3.03 2.12 7.23
CA VAL A 83 3.28 0.78 7.79
C VAL A 83 4.77 0.59 8.11
N GLN A 84 5.67 1.03 7.22
CA GLN A 84 7.11 0.95 7.44
C GLN A 84 7.54 1.75 8.68
N MET A 85 7.03 2.97 8.87
CA MET A 85 7.31 3.77 10.07
C MET A 85 6.82 3.08 11.34
N GLN A 86 5.65 2.42 11.29
CA GLN A 86 5.11 1.68 12.43
C GLN A 86 5.94 0.44 12.77
N LEU A 87 6.49 -0.26 11.77
CA LEU A 87 7.43 -1.37 11.98
C LEU A 87 8.71 -0.88 12.67
N GLU A 88 9.29 0.21 12.18
CA GLU A 88 10.50 0.81 12.77
C GLU A 88 10.25 1.33 14.21
N GLU A 89 9.07 1.88 14.47
CA GLU A 89 8.65 2.26 15.82
C GLU A 89 8.51 1.03 16.73
N ALA A 90 7.81 -0.01 16.30
CA ALA A 90 7.65 -1.25 17.06
C ALA A 90 8.99 -1.90 17.40
N GLU A 91 9.94 -1.90 16.46
CA GLU A 91 11.29 -2.42 16.68
C GLU A 91 12.08 -1.57 17.70
N ARG A 92 11.99 -0.24 17.60
CA ARG A 92 12.63 0.66 18.57
C ARG A 92 12.05 0.48 19.97
N GLU A 93 10.73 0.42 20.11
CA GLU A 93 10.03 0.18 21.38
C GLU A 93 10.46 -1.16 22.00
N PHE A 94 10.46 -2.23 21.21
CA PHE A 94 10.89 -3.55 21.65
C PHE A 94 12.34 -3.52 22.18
N ASN A 95 13.27 -2.95 21.40
CA ASN A 95 14.68 -2.91 21.77
C ASN A 95 14.93 -2.09 23.05
N GLN A 96 14.22 -0.98 23.25
CA GLN A 96 14.31 -0.17 24.46
C GLN A 96 13.82 -0.94 25.68
N ASN A 97 12.64 -1.57 25.58
CA ASN A 97 12.04 -2.35 26.66
C ASN A 97 12.88 -3.59 26.99
N TYR A 98 13.40 -4.27 25.97
CA TYR A 98 14.26 -5.43 26.12
C TYR A 98 15.55 -5.09 26.87
N LYS A 99 16.20 -3.98 26.48
CA LYS A 99 17.39 -3.48 27.18
C LYS A 99 17.08 -3.14 28.64
N ALA A 100 15.95 -2.47 28.90
CA ALA A 100 15.54 -2.10 30.25
C ALA A 100 15.31 -3.31 31.16
N LEU A 101 14.76 -4.41 30.63
CA LEU A 101 14.63 -5.67 31.36
C LEU A 101 16.01 -6.27 31.67
N LYS A 102 16.91 -6.35 30.67
CA LYS A 102 18.27 -6.89 30.84
C LYS A 102 19.16 -6.10 31.78
N THR A 103 18.89 -4.80 32.00
CA THR A 103 19.64 -3.98 32.95
C THR A 103 19.08 -4.03 34.38
N LYS A 104 17.91 -4.65 34.59
CA LYS A 104 17.25 -4.76 35.89
C LYS A 104 17.43 -6.14 36.56
N ASP A 105 17.82 -7.14 35.78
CA ASP A 105 18.28 -8.45 36.24
C ASP A 105 19.78 -8.42 36.57
#